data_AF-A0A150WNC9-F1
#
_entry.id   AF-A0A150WNC9-F1
#
_cell.length_a   1.000
_cell.length_b   1.000
_cell.length_c   1.000
_cell.angle_alpha   90.00
_cell.angle_beta   90.00
_cell.angle_gamma   90.00
#
_symmetry.space_group_name_H-M   'P 1'
#
loop_
_entity.id
_entity.type
_entity.pdbx_description
1 polymer ?
#
loop_
_entity_poly.entity_id
_entity_poly.type
_entity_poly.pdbx_seq_one_letter_code
_entity_poly.pdbx_strand_id
1 'polypeptide(L)'
;MLPAGFPREFDAHFYFDLSSKERAEELLQRAIEEFRDQKVFVGQLIPEAIGPHPTPMFEINFPKSLFTDVVVWLMHERKGLSILVG
;
A
#
# COMPACT_ATOMS: atom_id res chain seq x y z
N MET A 1 -9.04 -0.01 -9.90
CA MET A 1 -8.60 1.34 -10.30
C MET A 1 -8.98 2.33 -9.21
N LEU A 2 -8.12 3.31 -8.92
CA LEU A 2 -8.42 4.38 -7.97
C LEU A 2 -9.68 5.16 -8.43
N PRO A 3 -10.68 5.39 -7.57
CA PRO A 3 -11.87 6.14 -7.96
C PRO A 3 -11.52 7.59 -8.37
N ALA A 4 -12.21 8.10 -9.40
CA ALA A 4 -12.08 9.50 -9.79
C ALA A 4 -12.42 10.44 -8.62
N GLY A 5 -11.56 11.42 -8.36
CA GLY A 5 -11.74 12.37 -7.26
C GLY A 5 -11.42 11.81 -5.87
N PHE A 6 -10.83 10.61 -5.76
CA PHE A 6 -10.32 10.11 -4.49
C PHE A 6 -9.14 10.98 -4.01
N PRO A 7 -9.09 11.39 -2.72
CA PRO A 7 -8.01 12.22 -2.21
C PRO A 7 -6.74 11.38 -2.05
N ARG A 8 -5.95 11.35 -3.12
CA ARG A 8 -4.58 10.83 -3.14
C ARG A 8 -3.62 11.98 -2.86
N GLU A 9 -3.53 12.37 -1.60
CA GLU A 9 -2.52 13.36 -1.17
C GLU A 9 -1.21 12.67 -0.80
N PHE A 10 -1.28 11.41 -0.39
CA PHE A 10 -0.13 10.55 -0.15
C PHE A 10 -0.35 9.15 -0.75
N ASP A 11 0.75 8.52 -1.11
CA ASP A 11 0.80 7.10 -1.47
C ASP A 11 1.86 6.34 -0.68
N ALA A 12 1.56 5.07 -0.40
CA ALA A 12 2.49 4.11 0.16
C ALA A 12 2.64 2.95 -0.82
N HIS A 13 3.82 2.79 -1.40
CA HIS A 13 4.16 1.73 -2.33
C HIS A 13 4.96 0.65 -1.61
N PHE A 14 4.41 -0.57 -1.57
CA PHE A 14 5.00 -1.73 -0.94
C PHE A 14 5.68 -2.57 -1.99
N TYR A 15 6.99 -2.74 -1.88
CA TYR A 15 7.76 -3.51 -2.84
C TYR A 15 8.05 -4.91 -2.31
N PHE A 16 7.95 -5.89 -3.20
CA PHE A 16 8.24 -7.29 -2.90
C PHE A 16 8.96 -7.98 -4.06
N ASP A 17 9.48 -9.15 -3.77
CA ASP A 17 10.12 -10.09 -4.70
C ASP A 17 9.56 -11.50 -4.50
N LEU A 18 10.12 -12.48 -5.21
CA LEU A 18 9.69 -13.88 -5.10
C LEU A 18 9.77 -14.42 -3.66
N SER A 19 10.73 -13.97 -2.85
CA SER A 19 10.93 -14.43 -1.46
C SER A 19 9.97 -13.80 -0.46
N SER A 20 9.27 -12.74 -0.86
CA SER A 20 8.44 -11.91 0.01
C SER A 20 7.00 -11.77 -0.49
N LYS A 21 6.64 -12.43 -1.61
CA LYS A 21 5.32 -12.38 -2.22
C LYS A 21 4.20 -12.79 -1.26
N GLU A 22 4.34 -13.91 -0.55
CA GLU A 22 3.31 -14.37 0.40
C GLU A 22 3.07 -13.35 1.51
N ARG A 23 4.15 -12.75 2.06
CA ARG A 23 4.05 -11.66 3.04
C ARG A 23 3.36 -10.42 2.47
N ALA A 24 3.58 -10.10 1.20
CA ALA A 24 2.92 -8.99 0.52
C ALA A 24 1.42 -9.26 0.31
N GLU A 25 1.06 -10.48 -0.06
CA GLU A 25 -0.35 -10.92 -0.19
C GLU A 25 -1.08 -10.87 1.15
N GLU A 26 -0.45 -11.36 2.22
CA GLU A 26 -0.99 -11.26 3.58
C GLU A 26 -1.18 -9.80 4.02
N LEU A 27 -0.17 -8.95 3.80
CA LEU A 27 -0.24 -7.54 4.18
C LEU A 27 -1.30 -6.79 3.38
N LEU A 28 -1.47 -7.13 2.11
CA LEU A 28 -2.53 -6.60 1.27
C LEU A 28 -3.92 -6.92 1.86
N GLN A 29 -4.17 -8.17 2.26
CA GLN A 29 -5.45 -8.54 2.88
C GLN A 29 -5.67 -7.79 4.20
N ARG A 30 -4.64 -7.70 5.03
CA ARG A 30 -4.72 -6.92 6.29
C ARG A 30 -5.00 -5.44 6.04
N ALA A 31 -4.40 -4.84 5.01
CA ALA A 31 -4.68 -3.45 4.64
C ALA A 31 -6.13 -3.27 4.19
N ILE A 32 -6.67 -4.20 3.40
CA ILE A 32 -8.08 -4.18 2.98
C ILE A 32 -9.00 -4.23 4.19
N GLU A 33 -8.71 -5.10 5.16
CA GLU A 33 -9.51 -5.25 6.38
C GLU A 33 -9.41 -4.04 7.32
N GLU A 34 -8.20 -3.54 7.58
CA GLU A 34 -7.95 -2.40 8.47
C GLU A 34 -8.66 -1.13 7.99
N PHE A 35 -8.57 -0.88 6.68
CA PHE A 35 -8.94 0.41 6.10
C PHE A 35 -10.31 0.40 5.42
N ARG A 36 -11.08 -0.69 5.53
CA ARG A 36 -12.37 -0.89 4.85
C ARG A 36 -13.39 0.23 5.06
N ASP A 37 -13.39 0.86 6.24
CA ASP A 37 -14.34 1.90 6.64
C ASP A 37 -13.69 3.30 6.67
N GLN A 38 -12.47 3.43 6.14
CA GLN A 38 -11.72 4.68 6.08
C GLN A 38 -11.63 5.20 4.65
N LYS A 39 -11.29 6.49 4.51
CA LYS A 39 -11.03 7.09 3.20
C LYS A 39 -9.62 6.74 2.71
N VAL A 40 -9.35 5.45 2.59
CA VAL A 40 -8.07 4.89 2.15
C VAL A 40 -8.36 3.90 1.02
N PHE A 41 -7.65 4.05 -0.08
CA PHE A 41 -7.76 3.13 -1.20
C PHE A 41 -6.61 2.13 -1.13
N VAL A 42 -6.94 0.85 -1.19
CA VAL A 42 -5.96 -0.25 -1.28
C VAL A 42 -6.00 -0.80 -2.71
N GLY A 43 -4.86 -0.76 -3.38
CA GLY A 43 -4.68 -1.25 -4.74
C GLY A 43 -4.66 -2.77 -4.82
N GLN A 44 -4.48 -3.29 -6.03
CA GLN A 44 -4.27 -4.73 -6.23
C GLN A 44 -2.79 -5.06 -6.14
N LEU A 45 -2.48 -6.33 -5.87
CA LEU A 45 -1.13 -6.85 -6.04
C LEU A 45 -0.75 -6.80 -7.53
N ILE A 46 0.36 -6.15 -7.86
CA ILE A 46 0.92 -6.11 -9.20
C ILE A 46 2.21 -6.95 -9.20
N PRO A 47 2.19 -8.18 -9.74
CA PRO A 47 3.31 -9.13 -9.66
C PRO A 47 4.41 -8.85 -10.71
N GLU A 48 4.52 -7.60 -11.18
CA GLU A 48 5.47 -7.18 -12.23
C GLU A 48 5.85 -5.70 -12.05
N ALA A 49 6.91 -5.28 -12.74
CA ALA A 49 7.31 -3.87 -12.80
C ALA A 49 6.31 -3.08 -13.69
N ILE A 50 5.88 -1.91 -13.21
CA ILE A 50 4.93 -1.06 -13.95
C ILE A 50 5.24 0.42 -13.74
N GLY A 51 5.25 1.20 -14.82
CA GLY A 51 5.53 2.63 -14.76
C GLY A 51 6.90 2.92 -14.10
N PRO A 52 6.97 3.80 -13.08
CA PRO A 52 8.21 4.11 -12.38
C PRO A 52 8.64 3.06 -11.34
N HIS A 53 7.87 1.98 -11.15
CA HIS A 53 8.12 0.96 -10.13
C HIS A 53 8.92 -0.20 -10.73
N PRO A 54 10.22 -0.36 -10.37
CA PRO A 54 11.10 -1.34 -11.01
C PRO A 54 10.90 -2.78 -10.49
N THR A 55 10.07 -2.97 -9.45
CA THR A 55 9.82 -4.26 -8.81
C THR A 55 8.31 -4.47 -8.60
N PRO A 56 7.84 -5.72 -8.45
CA PRO A 56 6.48 -6.03 -8.04
C PRO A 56 6.06 -5.24 -6.80
N MET A 57 4.81 -4.76 -6.79
CA MET A 57 4.33 -3.89 -5.73
C MET A 57 2.81 -3.96 -5.53
N PHE A 58 2.33 -3.31 -4.47
CA PHE A 58 0.97 -2.80 -4.37
C PHE A 58 0.98 -1.42 -3.72
N GLU A 59 -0.11 -0.67 -3.85
CA GLU A 59 -0.20 0.70 -3.35
C GLU A 59 -1.35 0.89 -2.36
N ILE A 60 -1.17 1.82 -1.44
CA ILE A 60 -2.24 2.40 -0.61
C ILE A 60 -2.23 3.91 -0.81
N ASN A 61 -3.39 4.50 -1.06
CA ASN A 61 -3.56 5.93 -1.33
C ASN A 61 -4.47 6.54 -0.25
N PHE A 62 -4.10 7.68 0.34
CA PHE A 62 -4.83 8.25 1.47
C PHE A 62 -4.71 9.79 1.54
N PRO A 63 -5.67 10.48 2.21
CA PRO A 63 -5.62 11.92 2.44
C PRO A 63 -4.61 12.29 3.53
N LYS A 64 -4.18 13.54 3.53
CA LYS A 64 -3.25 14.10 4.53
C LYS A 64 -3.76 13.94 5.97
N SER A 65 -5.08 13.99 6.17
CA SER A 65 -5.69 13.84 7.49
C SER A 65 -5.42 12.48 8.14
N LEU A 66 -5.12 11.44 7.35
CA LEU A 66 -4.85 10.08 7.84
C LEU A 66 -3.34 9.75 7.86
N PHE A 67 -2.47 10.73 7.54
CA PHE A 67 -1.04 10.46 7.36
C PHE A 67 -0.40 9.77 8.57
N THR A 68 -0.62 10.31 9.77
CA THR A 68 -0.05 9.74 10.99
C THR A 68 -0.54 8.32 11.24
N ASP A 69 -1.85 8.09 11.15
CA ASP A 69 -2.46 6.80 11.46
C ASP A 69 -2.01 5.72 10.49
N VAL A 70 -2.01 6.03 9.19
CA VAL A 70 -1.52 5.10 8.16
C VAL A 70 -0.03 4.84 8.37
N VAL A 71 0.83 5.86 8.51
CA VAL A 71 2.28 5.65 8.64
C VAL A 71 2.64 4.84 9.89
N VAL A 72 1.97 5.09 11.02
CA VAL A 72 2.17 4.29 12.24
C VAL A 72 1.77 2.83 12.01
N TRP A 73 0.63 2.58 11.35
CA TRP A 73 0.21 1.23 10.98
C TRP A 73 1.23 0.56 10.06
N LEU A 74 1.72 1.26 9.02
CA LEU A 74 2.75 0.76 8.12
C LEU A 74 4.03 0.36 8.86
N MET A 75 4.49 1.17 9.81
CA MET A 75 5.69 0.89 10.60
C MET A 75 5.58 -0.41 11.40
N HIS A 76 4.39 -0.70 11.95
CA HIS A 76 4.11 -1.95 12.67
C HIS A 76 3.95 -3.14 11.73
N GLU A 77 3.26 -2.93 10.60
CA GLU A 77 2.77 -4.00 9.73
C GLU A 77 3.68 -4.37 8.56
N ARG A 78 4.74 -3.59 8.30
CA ARG A 78 5.59 -3.76 7.11
C ARG A 78 6.16 -5.17 6.88
N LYS A 79 6.22 -6.05 7.89
CA LYS A 79 6.68 -7.45 7.77
C LYS A 79 8.03 -7.62 7.02
N GLY A 80 8.90 -6.62 7.14
CA GLY A 80 10.20 -6.57 6.46
C GLY A 80 10.18 -6.15 4.99
N LEU A 81 9.02 -5.77 4.43
CA LEU A 81 8.89 -5.17 3.11
C LEU A 81 9.43 -3.73 3.12
N SER A 82 9.95 -3.31 1.96
CA SER A 82 10.32 -1.92 1.74
C SER A 82 9.09 -1.12 1.33
N ILE A 83 8.89 0.04 1.96
CA ILE A 83 7.75 0.91 1.71
C ILE A 83 8.27 2.30 1.37
N LEU A 84 7.90 2.81 0.20
CA LEU A 84 8.10 4.21 -0.16
C LEU A 84 6.82 4.96 0.18
N VAL A 85 6.93 6.05 0.94
CA VAL A 85 5.82 6.97 1.22
C VAL A 85 6.12 8.30 0.53
N GLY A 86 5.18 8.79 -0.27
CA GLY A 86 5.29 10.01 -1.08
C GLY A 86 4.06 10.88 -1.01
#